data_AF-A0A1L3FK11-F1
#
_entry.id   AF-A0A1L3FK11-F1
#
_cell.length_a   1.000
_cell.length_b   1.000
_cell.length_c   1.000
_cell.angle_alpha   90.00
_cell.angle_beta   90.00
_cell.angle_gamma   90.00
#
_symmetry.space_group_name_H-M   'P 1'
#
loop_
_entity.id
_entity.type
_entity.pdbx_description
1 polymer ?
#
loop_
_entity_poly.entity_id
_entity_poly.type
_entity_poly.pdbx_seq_one_letter_code
_entity_poly.pdbx_strand_id
1 'polypeptide(L)'
;MTISPVIRLHPDDGVLIARASLPPGTLVADGVTTVERIPSGHKVAIKPIAVGEPVRRYGQIIGFATVPIAPGQHVHTQNCGMGDFSKDYAYCADVKPTPNFDLPATFEGIRRPDGRVATRNYIGILTSVNCSAHVASLVADVFKKNPFTGDNPLADFPNVDGVVALTHKTGCGMTQNEPLALLRRTLGGYARHVNFSHVIVLGLGCEVNQIGGLMEEQKLAGRLRAMDIQEVGGTRKTVEAGIAFVREALADSNKVKRESVPVSELTVALQCGGSDGYSGVSANPALGAASDLIVRHGGTVILSETPETYGAEHLLTRRAVSREVGEKLVDLMRWWDAYTEREGAEMNANPSPGNKAGGLTTILEKSLGAMAKAGTTNLVDVLRYAEPITKKGFIFMDTPGYDPVAATGQVAGGANLVCFTTGRGSVFGCKPAPSIKLATNTPMYKRMEEDMDVNCGTILEGEESVEQCGQRIFELILKTASGQPTKSESFDFGGAEFAPWVLGATM
;
A
#
# COMPACT_ATOMS: atom_id res chain seq x y z
N MET A 1 -36.18 -3.10 3.66
CA MET A 1 -35.78 -4.22 4.54
C MET A 1 -34.88 -3.65 5.62
N THR A 2 -35.10 -3.98 6.90
CA THR A 2 -34.18 -3.59 7.97
C THR A 2 -32.91 -4.42 7.86
N ILE A 3 -31.77 -3.75 7.73
CA ILE A 3 -30.46 -4.41 7.63
C ILE A 3 -30.13 -5.06 8.98
N SER A 4 -29.58 -6.29 8.93
CA SER A 4 -29.15 -6.99 10.14
C SER A 4 -28.14 -6.15 10.92
N PRO A 5 -28.24 -6.05 12.27
CA PRO A 5 -27.30 -5.30 13.10
C PRO A 5 -25.88 -5.91 13.09
N VAL A 6 -25.73 -7.11 12.53
CA VAL A 6 -24.47 -7.85 12.43
C VAL A 6 -24.17 -8.28 11.00
N ILE A 7 -22.91 -8.66 10.77
CA ILE A 7 -22.40 -9.20 9.50
C ILE A 7 -21.88 -10.60 9.74
N ARG A 8 -22.36 -11.55 8.93
CA ARG A 8 -21.83 -12.92 8.80
C ARG A 8 -21.04 -12.99 7.49
N LEU A 9 -19.79 -13.40 7.53
CA LEU A 9 -18.92 -13.45 6.35
C LEU A 9 -18.89 -14.84 5.72
N HIS A 10 -18.99 -15.88 6.55
CA HIS A 10 -19.06 -17.27 6.12
C HIS A 10 -20.12 -18.04 6.93
N PRO A 11 -20.79 -19.05 6.36
CA PRO A 11 -21.74 -19.89 7.09
C PRO A 11 -21.15 -20.57 8.33
N ASP A 12 -19.87 -20.93 8.29
CA ASP A 12 -19.15 -21.62 9.38
C ASP A 12 -18.64 -20.68 10.49
N ASP A 13 -18.89 -19.37 10.37
CA ASP A 13 -18.43 -18.40 11.35
C ASP A 13 -19.10 -18.61 12.71
N GLY A 14 -18.29 -18.71 13.77
CA GLY A 14 -18.76 -18.80 15.16
C GLY A 14 -19.03 -17.44 15.81
N VAL A 15 -18.61 -16.37 15.14
CA VAL A 15 -18.75 -14.99 15.61
C VAL A 15 -19.23 -14.09 14.47
N LEU A 16 -20.02 -13.08 14.80
CA LEU A 16 -20.54 -12.09 13.86
C LEU A 16 -20.02 -10.69 14.19
N ILE A 17 -19.96 -9.82 13.20
CA ILE A 17 -19.36 -8.47 13.36
C ILE A 17 -20.47 -7.45 13.53
N ALA A 18 -20.39 -6.63 14.57
CA ALA A 18 -21.37 -5.58 14.83
C ALA A 18 -21.25 -4.43 13.79
N ARG A 19 -22.36 -4.08 13.11
CA ARG A 19 -22.42 -2.93 12.18
C ARG A 19 -22.43 -1.58 12.90
N ALA A 20 -22.90 -1.56 14.14
CA ALA A 20 -22.95 -0.41 15.02
C ALA A 20 -22.69 -0.87 16.46
N SER A 21 -22.62 0.06 17.42
CA SER A 21 -22.58 -0.33 18.83
C SER A 21 -23.90 -1.02 19.21
N LEU A 22 -23.84 -2.25 19.69
CA LEU A 22 -25.01 -3.03 20.09
C LEU A 22 -25.19 -2.96 21.61
N PRO A 23 -26.33 -2.46 22.13
CA PRO A 23 -26.63 -2.55 23.57
C PRO A 23 -26.97 -4.00 23.96
N PRO A 24 -26.96 -4.34 25.26
CA PRO A 24 -27.51 -5.61 25.75
C PRO A 24 -28.96 -5.82 25.31
N GLY A 25 -29.35 -7.06 25.06
CA GLY A 25 -30.69 -7.45 24.59
C GLY A 25 -30.91 -7.31 23.09
N THR A 26 -29.89 -6.93 22.31
CA THR A 26 -30.00 -6.81 20.84
C THR A 26 -30.00 -8.19 20.22
N LEU A 27 -31.04 -8.54 19.46
CA LEU A 27 -31.10 -9.77 18.68
C LEU A 27 -30.07 -9.75 17.54
N VAL A 28 -29.21 -10.76 17.46
CA VAL A 28 -28.15 -10.84 16.44
C VAL A 28 -28.40 -11.90 15.38
N ALA A 29 -28.47 -13.18 15.77
CA ALA A 29 -28.75 -14.30 14.87
C ALA A 29 -29.22 -15.52 15.67
N ASP A 30 -30.04 -16.37 15.03
CA ASP A 30 -30.39 -17.70 15.56
C ASP A 30 -30.95 -17.68 17.00
N GLY A 31 -31.71 -16.64 17.34
CA GLY A 31 -32.29 -16.45 18.68
C GLY A 31 -31.33 -15.90 19.74
N VAL A 32 -30.06 -15.69 19.40
CA VAL A 32 -29.04 -15.12 20.30
C VAL A 32 -29.23 -13.61 20.44
N THR A 33 -29.21 -13.13 21.68
CA THR A 33 -29.17 -11.71 22.01
C THR A 33 -27.84 -11.35 22.67
N THR A 34 -27.39 -10.11 22.48
CA THR A 34 -26.20 -9.59 23.17
C THR A 34 -26.43 -9.55 24.68
N VAL A 35 -25.45 -9.98 25.48
CA VAL A 35 -25.55 -9.92 26.95
C VAL A 35 -24.87 -8.68 27.54
N GLU A 36 -24.03 -8.03 26.73
CA GLU A 36 -23.27 -6.85 27.09
C GLU A 36 -23.19 -5.89 25.88
N ARG A 37 -22.57 -4.72 26.09
CA ARG A 37 -22.35 -3.77 24.99
C ARG A 37 -21.28 -4.31 24.04
N ILE A 38 -21.61 -4.47 22.77
CA ILE A 38 -20.66 -4.83 21.71
C ILE A 38 -20.32 -3.57 20.92
N PRO A 39 -19.06 -3.07 20.92
CA PRO A 39 -18.70 -1.92 20.12
C PRO A 39 -18.85 -2.18 18.60
N SER A 40 -19.02 -1.10 17.84
CA SER A 40 -18.99 -1.13 16.37
C SER A 40 -17.68 -1.74 15.87
N GLY A 41 -17.76 -2.70 14.96
CA GLY A 41 -16.60 -3.39 14.36
C GLY A 41 -16.09 -4.57 15.18
N HIS A 42 -16.61 -4.76 16.39
CA HIS A 42 -16.26 -5.88 17.26
C HIS A 42 -17.15 -7.11 17.01
N LYS A 43 -16.78 -8.23 17.63
CA LYS A 43 -17.40 -9.53 17.41
C LYS A 43 -18.34 -9.94 18.53
N VAL A 44 -19.44 -10.60 18.17
CA VAL A 44 -20.36 -11.26 19.08
C VAL A 44 -20.39 -12.77 18.80
N ALA A 45 -20.27 -13.60 19.83
CA ALA A 45 -20.39 -15.05 19.69
C ALA A 45 -21.86 -15.46 19.45
N ILE A 46 -22.09 -16.42 18.55
CA ILE A 46 -23.45 -16.95 18.27
C ILE A 46 -23.64 -18.39 18.75
N LYS A 47 -22.59 -19.00 19.31
CA LYS A 47 -22.60 -20.34 19.90
C LYS A 47 -21.61 -20.36 21.07
N PRO A 48 -21.73 -21.30 22.02
CA PRO A 48 -20.72 -21.47 23.05
C PRO A 48 -19.37 -21.85 22.43
N ILE A 49 -18.27 -21.34 22.99
CA ILE A 49 -16.89 -21.65 22.60
C ILE A 49 -16.11 -21.97 23.88
N ALA A 50 -15.63 -23.20 24.00
CA ALA A 50 -14.89 -23.65 25.18
C ALA A 50 -13.42 -23.17 25.15
N VAL A 51 -12.74 -23.19 26.30
CA VAL A 51 -11.31 -22.82 26.38
C VAL A 51 -10.49 -23.68 25.43
N GLY A 52 -9.63 -23.03 24.63
CA GLY A 52 -8.80 -23.69 23.61
C GLY A 52 -9.54 -24.02 22.31
N GLU A 53 -10.85 -23.81 22.21
CA GLU A 53 -11.57 -24.00 20.95
C GLU A 53 -11.29 -22.85 19.96
N PRO A 54 -11.26 -23.16 18.66
CA PRO A 54 -11.00 -22.15 17.63
C PRO A 54 -12.18 -21.19 17.47
N VAL A 55 -11.86 -19.89 17.50
CA VAL A 55 -12.77 -18.83 17.08
C VAL A 55 -12.66 -18.68 15.57
N ARG A 56 -13.80 -18.80 14.86
CA ARG A 56 -13.85 -18.77 13.39
C ARG A 56 -14.55 -17.53 12.84
N ARG A 57 -13.89 -16.88 11.87
CA ARG A 57 -14.37 -15.76 11.05
C ARG A 57 -13.78 -15.94 9.64
N TYR A 58 -14.49 -15.56 8.57
CA TYR A 58 -14.10 -15.87 7.18
C TYR A 58 -14.06 -17.38 6.87
N GLY A 59 -14.70 -18.22 7.69
CA GLY A 59 -14.52 -19.68 7.68
C GLY A 59 -13.15 -20.14 8.20
N GLN A 60 -12.25 -19.20 8.53
CA GLN A 60 -10.89 -19.45 8.99
C GLN A 60 -10.76 -19.27 10.50
N ILE A 61 -9.71 -19.85 11.08
CA ILE A 61 -9.38 -19.66 12.49
C ILE A 61 -8.77 -18.27 12.65
N ILE A 62 -9.32 -17.47 13.56
CA ILE A 62 -8.79 -16.15 13.91
C ILE A 62 -8.11 -16.14 15.29
N GLY A 63 -8.14 -17.24 16.02
CA GLY A 63 -7.58 -17.34 17.36
C GLY A 63 -8.30 -18.42 18.14
N PHE A 64 -7.99 -18.50 19.43
CA PHE A 64 -8.54 -19.51 20.33
C PHE A 64 -9.10 -18.83 21.57
N ALA A 65 -10.19 -19.39 22.10
CA ALA A 65 -10.79 -18.87 23.32
C ALA A 65 -9.86 -19.09 24.51
N THR A 66 -9.51 -18.02 25.24
CA THR A 66 -8.65 -18.08 26.43
C THR A 66 -9.45 -18.32 27.72
N VAL A 67 -10.75 -18.05 27.68
CA VAL A 67 -11.76 -18.35 28.71
C VAL A 67 -13.04 -18.85 28.01
N PRO A 68 -13.98 -19.51 28.69
CA PRO A 68 -15.24 -19.91 28.08
C PRO A 68 -16.01 -18.67 27.56
N ILE A 69 -16.55 -18.77 26.34
CA ILE A 69 -17.35 -17.71 25.70
C ILE A 69 -18.77 -18.22 25.48
N ALA A 70 -19.76 -17.55 26.06
CA ALA A 70 -21.17 -17.84 25.88
C ALA A 70 -21.76 -17.09 24.65
N PRO A 71 -22.84 -17.60 24.03
CA PRO A 71 -23.57 -16.85 23.01
C PRO A 71 -23.98 -15.45 23.50
N GLY A 72 -23.84 -14.45 22.64
CA GLY A 72 -24.17 -13.06 22.95
C GLY A 72 -23.04 -12.26 23.59
N GLN A 73 -21.91 -12.89 23.94
CA GLN A 73 -20.75 -12.21 24.53
C GLN A 73 -19.85 -11.55 23.48
N HIS A 74 -19.15 -10.51 23.93
CA HIS A 74 -18.12 -9.82 23.17
C HIS A 74 -16.87 -10.69 23.04
N VAL A 75 -16.44 -10.95 21.79
CA VAL A 75 -15.21 -11.70 21.51
C VAL A 75 -14.10 -10.74 21.11
N HIS A 76 -13.09 -10.61 21.98
CA HIS A 76 -11.94 -9.74 21.75
C HIS A 76 -10.76 -10.14 22.65
N THR A 77 -9.75 -9.28 22.85
CA THR A 77 -8.47 -9.64 23.49
C THR A 77 -8.61 -10.14 24.93
N GLN A 78 -9.71 -9.85 25.62
CA GLN A 78 -9.99 -10.36 26.96
C GLN A 78 -10.31 -11.87 27.00
N ASN A 79 -10.74 -12.45 25.88
CA ASN A 79 -11.20 -13.85 25.81
C ASN A 79 -10.78 -14.62 24.56
N CYS A 80 -10.03 -14.00 23.63
CA CYS A 80 -9.52 -14.62 22.42
C CYS A 80 -8.07 -14.19 22.20
N GLY A 81 -7.19 -15.16 21.90
CA GLY A 81 -5.76 -14.94 21.73
C GLY A 81 -5.15 -15.80 20.62
N MET A 82 -3.85 -15.59 20.39
CA MET A 82 -3.05 -16.45 19.53
C MET A 82 -2.86 -17.83 20.17
N GLY A 83 -2.80 -18.86 19.34
CA GLY A 83 -2.44 -20.22 19.72
C GLY A 83 -1.75 -20.91 18.54
N ASP A 84 -1.10 -22.03 18.82
CA ASP A 84 -0.38 -22.79 17.79
C ASP A 84 -1.34 -23.56 16.89
N PHE A 85 -1.11 -23.47 15.57
CA PHE A 85 -1.76 -24.35 14.61
C PHE A 85 -0.85 -24.63 13.42
N SER A 86 -0.87 -25.87 12.95
CA SER A 86 -0.11 -26.29 11.77
C SER A 86 -0.70 -25.66 10.51
N LYS A 87 0.12 -25.01 9.71
CA LYS A 87 -0.27 -24.47 8.40
C LYS A 87 0.03 -25.52 7.33
N ASP A 88 -0.99 -25.99 6.63
CA ASP A 88 -0.80 -26.68 5.36
C ASP A 88 -0.72 -25.63 4.25
N TYR A 89 0.49 -25.39 3.73
CA TYR A 89 0.71 -24.42 2.66
C TYR A 89 0.09 -24.82 1.33
N ALA A 90 -0.21 -26.13 1.15
CA ALA A 90 -0.96 -26.66 0.01
C ALA A 90 -0.64 -25.97 -1.32
N TYR A 91 0.65 -25.87 -1.63
CA TYR A 91 1.15 -25.08 -2.75
C TYR A 91 0.41 -25.44 -4.05
N CYS A 92 -0.06 -24.41 -4.75
CA CYS A 92 -0.75 -24.52 -6.04
C CYS A 92 -2.11 -25.24 -6.03
N ALA A 93 -2.62 -25.67 -4.87
CA ALA A 93 -3.84 -26.48 -4.79
C ALA A 93 -5.09 -25.82 -5.39
N ASP A 94 -5.16 -24.48 -5.38
CA ASP A 94 -6.33 -23.71 -5.81
C ASP A 94 -6.04 -22.83 -7.05
N VAL A 95 -4.96 -23.12 -7.80
CA VAL A 95 -4.63 -22.39 -9.03
C VAL A 95 -5.72 -22.60 -10.08
N LYS A 96 -6.23 -21.50 -10.63
CA LYS A 96 -7.25 -21.52 -11.68
C LYS A 96 -6.86 -20.59 -12.82
N PRO A 97 -7.12 -20.93 -14.10
CA PRO A 97 -6.93 -19.97 -15.18
C PRO A 97 -7.63 -18.65 -14.88
N THR A 98 -6.95 -17.53 -15.06
CA THR A 98 -7.55 -16.20 -14.91
C THR A 98 -8.10 -15.77 -16.27
N PRO A 99 -9.44 -15.64 -16.42
CA PRO A 99 -10.04 -15.29 -17.71
C PRO A 99 -9.84 -13.80 -17.99
N ASN A 100 -9.02 -13.51 -18.99
CA ASN A 100 -8.81 -12.13 -19.46
C ASN A 100 -10.01 -11.66 -20.30
N PHE A 101 -10.22 -10.34 -20.33
CA PHE A 101 -11.18 -9.74 -21.25
C PHE A 101 -10.60 -9.65 -22.66
N ASP A 102 -11.39 -10.02 -23.68
CA ASP A 102 -10.99 -9.96 -25.09
C ASP A 102 -10.69 -8.53 -25.56
N LEU A 103 -11.43 -7.56 -25.03
CA LEU A 103 -11.22 -6.13 -25.23
C LEU A 103 -10.85 -5.47 -23.90
N PRO A 104 -9.55 -5.24 -23.64
CA PRO A 104 -9.12 -4.57 -22.43
C PRO A 104 -9.65 -3.13 -22.34
N ALA A 105 -10.00 -2.70 -21.12
CA ALA A 105 -10.26 -1.29 -20.86
C ALA A 105 -9.00 -0.45 -21.07
N THR A 106 -9.17 0.86 -21.24
CA THR A 106 -8.10 1.83 -21.48
C THR A 106 -8.11 2.96 -20.47
N PHE A 107 -7.01 3.70 -20.41
CA PHE A 107 -6.89 4.98 -19.70
C PHE A 107 -5.99 5.94 -20.50
N GLU A 108 -6.02 7.23 -20.17
CA GLU A 108 -5.23 8.27 -20.85
C GLU A 108 -3.85 8.42 -20.19
N GLY A 109 -2.89 7.61 -20.63
CA GLY A 109 -1.53 7.55 -20.10
C GLY A 109 -0.52 8.38 -20.88
N ILE A 110 0.68 8.56 -20.33
CA ILE A 110 1.80 9.26 -21.00
C ILE A 110 2.85 8.24 -21.40
N ARG A 111 2.97 7.95 -22.70
CA ARG A 111 4.00 7.03 -23.20
C ARG A 111 5.39 7.65 -23.10
N ARG A 112 6.31 6.95 -22.44
CA ARG A 112 7.73 7.33 -22.35
C ARG A 112 8.51 6.78 -23.54
N PRO A 113 9.69 7.35 -23.88
CA PRO A 113 10.53 6.85 -24.98
C PRO A 113 10.97 5.39 -24.83
N ASP A 114 11.00 4.86 -23.60
CA ASP A 114 11.33 3.46 -23.32
C ASP A 114 10.12 2.51 -23.46
N GLY A 115 8.98 3.01 -23.96
CA GLY A 115 7.76 2.25 -24.21
C GLY A 115 6.81 2.15 -23.02
N ARG A 116 7.30 2.37 -21.79
CA ARG A 116 6.48 2.29 -20.57
C ARG A 116 5.52 3.49 -20.48
N VAL A 117 4.44 3.33 -19.72
CA VAL A 117 3.43 4.37 -19.56
C VAL A 117 3.41 4.94 -18.15
N ALA A 118 3.39 6.27 -18.09
CA ALA A 118 3.24 7.03 -16.87
C ALA A 118 1.78 7.47 -16.64
N THR A 119 1.37 7.55 -15.37
CA THR A 119 0.10 8.16 -14.94
C THR A 119 0.28 9.62 -14.55
N ARG A 120 1.52 10.03 -14.25
CA ARG A 120 1.93 11.39 -13.88
C ARG A 120 3.25 11.78 -14.56
N ASN A 121 3.55 13.07 -14.50
CA ASN A 121 4.66 13.73 -15.16
C ASN A 121 5.36 14.71 -14.20
N TYR A 122 6.06 14.14 -13.22
CA TYR A 122 6.86 14.87 -12.26
C TYR A 122 8.29 15.09 -12.75
N ILE A 123 8.95 16.11 -12.22
CA ILE A 123 10.41 16.20 -12.18
C ILE A 123 10.87 15.82 -10.76
N GLY A 124 11.73 14.82 -10.65
CA GLY A 124 12.21 14.30 -9.36
C GLY A 124 13.56 14.89 -8.96
N ILE A 125 13.75 15.12 -7.67
CA ILE A 125 15.05 15.45 -7.07
C ILE A 125 15.32 14.41 -5.97
N LEU A 126 16.19 13.46 -6.26
CA LEU A 126 16.59 12.42 -5.32
C LEU A 126 17.87 12.84 -4.59
N THR A 127 18.00 12.41 -3.34
CA THR A 127 19.23 12.57 -2.57
C THR A 127 19.94 11.24 -2.45
N SER A 128 21.27 11.22 -2.57
CA SER A 128 22.08 10.05 -2.22
C SER A 128 22.25 9.90 -0.70
N VAL A 129 22.16 11.02 0.03
CA VAL A 129 22.45 11.14 1.46
C VAL A 129 21.67 12.30 2.11
N ASN A 130 21.39 12.19 3.41
CA ASN A 130 20.78 13.24 4.23
C ASN A 130 21.43 14.63 4.08
N CYS A 131 22.75 14.71 3.93
CA CYS A 131 23.47 15.99 3.82
C CYS A 131 23.07 16.81 2.58
N SER A 132 22.50 16.17 1.55
CA SER A 132 22.00 16.85 0.34
C SER A 132 20.51 17.20 0.40
N ALA A 133 19.78 16.75 1.44
CA ALA A 133 18.34 16.93 1.59
C ALA A 133 17.90 18.39 1.57
N HIS A 134 18.59 19.25 2.32
CA HIS A 134 18.21 20.66 2.37
C HIS A 134 18.40 21.37 1.02
N VAL A 135 19.47 21.05 0.28
CA VAL A 135 19.71 21.59 -1.07
C VAL A 135 18.60 21.13 -2.02
N ALA A 136 18.21 19.85 -1.95
CA ALA A 136 17.09 19.32 -2.74
C ALA A 136 15.76 20.05 -2.46
N SER A 137 15.45 20.27 -1.18
CA SER A 137 14.26 21.02 -0.76
C SER A 137 14.26 22.44 -1.29
N LEU A 138 15.38 23.17 -1.16
CA LEU A 138 15.49 24.54 -1.67
C LEU A 138 15.24 24.64 -3.18
N VAL A 139 15.67 23.63 -3.96
CA VAL A 139 15.37 23.59 -5.40
C VAL A 139 13.89 23.31 -5.64
N ALA A 140 13.29 22.34 -4.95
CA ALA A 140 11.87 21.99 -5.13
C ALA A 140 10.92 23.11 -4.68
N ASP A 141 11.25 23.82 -3.60
CA ASP A 141 10.40 24.88 -3.02
C ASP A 141 10.16 26.05 -3.99
N VAL A 142 11.10 26.31 -4.92
CA VAL A 142 10.93 27.32 -5.98
C VAL A 142 9.77 26.99 -6.93
N PHE A 143 9.40 25.71 -7.04
CA PHE A 143 8.37 25.23 -7.96
C PHE A 143 7.14 24.67 -7.22
N LYS A 144 7.08 24.85 -5.90
CA LYS A 144 6.07 24.22 -5.06
C LYS A 144 4.72 24.92 -5.21
N LYS A 145 3.68 24.13 -5.43
CA LYS A 145 2.29 24.59 -5.45
C LYS A 145 1.80 24.76 -4.01
N ASN A 146 1.03 25.81 -3.75
CA ASN A 146 0.36 25.99 -2.46
C ASN A 146 -1.16 26.04 -2.67
N PRO A 147 -1.89 24.95 -2.36
CA PRO A 147 -3.33 24.87 -2.58
C PRO A 147 -4.14 25.81 -1.68
N PHE A 148 -3.56 26.31 -0.59
CA PHE A 148 -4.24 27.20 0.35
C PHE A 148 -4.07 28.69 0.00
N THR A 149 -2.94 29.08 -0.59
CA THR A 149 -2.71 30.46 -1.03
C THR A 149 -2.98 30.67 -2.51
N GLY A 150 -3.10 29.60 -3.29
CA GLY A 150 -3.26 29.63 -4.75
C GLY A 150 -1.96 29.86 -5.52
N ASP A 151 -0.81 29.92 -4.83
CA ASP A 151 0.49 30.08 -5.48
C ASP A 151 0.82 28.84 -6.33
N ASN A 152 1.16 29.07 -7.59
CA ASN A 152 1.45 28.01 -8.55
C ASN A 152 2.55 28.45 -9.51
N PRO A 153 3.83 28.26 -9.14
CA PRO A 153 4.97 28.56 -10.01
C PRO A 153 5.04 27.74 -11.31
N LEU A 154 4.15 26.74 -11.47
CA LEU A 154 4.06 25.87 -12.64
C LEU A 154 2.86 26.17 -13.54
N ALA A 155 2.19 27.33 -13.36
CA ALA A 155 1.00 27.70 -14.14
C ALA A 155 1.21 27.66 -15.67
N ASP A 156 2.39 28.04 -16.15
CA ASP A 156 2.75 28.01 -17.58
C ASP A 156 3.08 26.60 -18.10
N PHE A 157 3.13 25.60 -17.22
CA PHE A 157 3.49 24.21 -17.52
C PHE A 157 2.38 23.22 -17.13
N PRO A 158 1.17 23.32 -17.74
CA PRO A 158 -0.01 22.55 -17.31
C PRO A 158 0.13 21.03 -17.42
N ASN A 159 1.08 20.53 -18.22
CA ASN A 159 1.34 19.09 -18.35
C ASN A 159 2.40 18.57 -17.36
N VAL A 160 2.89 19.41 -16.44
CA VAL A 160 3.83 19.02 -15.38
C VAL A 160 3.09 18.96 -14.04
N ASP A 161 3.02 17.76 -13.48
CA ASP A 161 2.26 17.52 -12.25
C ASP A 161 2.94 18.15 -11.02
N GLY A 162 4.28 18.23 -11.03
CA GLY A 162 5.04 18.97 -10.03
C GLY A 162 6.55 18.73 -10.11
N VAL A 163 7.28 19.41 -9.22
CA VAL A 163 8.68 19.15 -8.92
C VAL A 163 8.75 18.67 -7.48
N VAL A 164 9.37 17.51 -7.23
CA VAL A 164 9.37 16.91 -5.90
C VAL A 164 10.77 16.50 -5.47
N ALA A 165 11.17 16.97 -4.28
CA ALA A 165 12.34 16.46 -3.58
C ALA A 165 11.95 15.22 -2.76
N LEU A 166 12.63 14.11 -3.01
CA LEU A 166 12.48 12.86 -2.28
C LEU A 166 13.75 12.64 -1.47
N THR A 167 13.69 13.08 -0.21
CA THR A 167 14.84 13.13 0.70
C THR A 167 14.74 12.03 1.76
N HIS A 168 15.87 11.56 2.26
CA HIS A 168 15.93 10.56 3.33
C HIS A 168 17.05 10.87 4.33
N LYS A 169 16.98 10.26 5.52
CA LYS A 169 17.91 10.53 6.63
C LYS A 169 19.15 9.63 6.66
N THR A 170 19.40 8.88 5.60
CA THR A 170 20.43 7.84 5.56
C THR A 170 21.44 8.10 4.44
N GLY A 171 22.21 7.10 3.99
CA GLY A 171 23.22 7.22 2.92
C GLY A 171 24.66 7.42 3.42
N CYS A 172 24.83 7.67 4.70
CA CYS A 172 26.10 7.67 5.42
C CYS A 172 25.85 7.14 6.85
N GLY A 173 26.89 6.66 7.55
CA GLY A 173 26.76 6.09 8.90
C GLY A 173 25.91 4.83 9.00
N MET A 174 25.50 4.24 7.88
CA MET A 174 24.68 3.03 7.85
C MET A 174 25.52 1.76 7.72
N THR A 175 24.93 0.65 8.15
CA THR A 175 25.49 -0.70 7.91
C THR A 175 25.70 -0.93 6.40
N GLN A 176 26.88 -1.46 6.05
CA GLN A 176 27.27 -1.71 4.65
C GLN A 176 26.71 -3.04 4.13
N ASN A 177 26.87 -3.30 2.82
CA ASN A 177 26.36 -4.47 2.10
C ASN A 177 24.84 -4.41 1.84
N GLU A 178 24.07 -5.37 2.35
CA GLU A 178 22.63 -5.51 2.07
C GLU A 178 21.82 -4.23 2.37
N PRO A 179 22.00 -3.51 3.50
CA PRO A 179 21.25 -2.29 3.75
C PRO A 179 21.55 -1.17 2.74
N LEU A 180 22.82 -1.00 2.36
CA LEU A 180 23.20 -0.02 1.34
C LEU A 180 22.68 -0.43 -0.05
N ALA A 181 22.77 -1.71 -0.41
CA ALA A 181 22.24 -2.24 -1.67
C ALA A 181 20.72 -2.07 -1.75
N LEU A 182 20.00 -2.27 -0.63
CA LEU A 182 18.56 -2.02 -0.54
C LEU A 182 18.23 -0.55 -0.75
N LEU A 183 18.96 0.36 -0.10
CA LEU A 183 18.80 1.80 -0.33
C LEU A 183 19.06 2.17 -1.79
N ARG A 184 20.16 1.68 -2.38
CA ARG A 184 20.51 1.93 -3.78
C ARG A 184 19.47 1.38 -4.74
N ARG A 185 18.96 0.17 -4.51
CA ARG A 185 17.85 -0.41 -5.27
C ARG A 185 16.60 0.47 -5.20
N THR A 186 16.27 0.98 -4.02
CA THR A 186 15.13 1.88 -3.81
C THR A 186 15.31 3.20 -4.57
N LEU A 187 16.45 3.87 -4.42
CA LEU A 187 16.76 5.12 -5.13
C LEU A 187 16.81 4.90 -6.65
N GLY A 188 17.40 3.79 -7.10
CA GLY A 188 17.45 3.41 -8.51
C GLY A 188 16.05 3.16 -9.10
N GLY A 189 15.15 2.55 -8.32
CA GLY A 189 13.75 2.38 -8.67
C GLY A 189 13.05 3.70 -8.95
N TYR A 190 13.18 4.65 -8.03
CA TYR A 190 12.66 6.01 -8.21
C TYR A 190 13.34 6.75 -9.37
N ALA A 191 14.66 6.63 -9.52
CA ALA A 191 15.42 7.27 -10.59
C ALA A 191 14.94 6.85 -12.00
N ARG A 192 14.45 5.60 -12.15
CA ARG A 192 13.90 5.06 -13.41
C ARG A 192 12.38 5.08 -13.46
N HIS A 193 11.71 5.65 -12.47
CA HIS A 193 10.26 5.53 -12.34
C HIS A 193 9.54 6.26 -13.48
N VAL A 194 8.51 5.62 -14.04
CA VAL A 194 7.82 6.09 -15.25
C VAL A 194 7.15 7.45 -15.06
N ASN A 195 6.70 7.75 -13.84
CA ASN A 195 6.07 9.04 -13.52
C ASN A 195 7.05 10.22 -13.43
N PHE A 196 8.37 9.99 -13.52
CA PHE A 196 9.32 11.08 -13.70
C PHE A 196 9.63 11.30 -15.18
N SER A 197 9.52 12.54 -15.64
CA SER A 197 10.07 12.97 -16.94
C SER A 197 11.58 13.12 -16.87
N HIS A 198 12.07 13.72 -15.79
CA HIS A 198 13.48 14.00 -15.52
C HIS A 198 13.77 13.80 -14.04
N VAL A 199 15.01 13.45 -13.73
CA VAL A 199 15.47 13.29 -12.34
C VAL A 199 16.80 14.01 -12.14
N ILE A 200 16.95 14.70 -11.01
CA ILE A 200 18.24 15.14 -10.49
C ILE A 200 18.61 14.20 -9.34
N VAL A 201 19.85 13.74 -9.28
CA VAL A 201 20.42 13.09 -8.09
C VAL A 201 21.43 14.03 -7.48
N LEU A 202 21.17 14.45 -6.24
CA LEU A 202 22.03 15.32 -5.46
C LEU A 202 22.78 14.53 -4.40
N GLY A 203 24.07 14.80 -4.28
CA GLY A 203 24.96 14.24 -3.26
C GLY A 203 25.76 15.34 -2.58
N LEU A 204 26.38 15.02 -1.45
CA LEU A 204 27.31 15.96 -0.84
C LEU A 204 28.66 15.91 -1.56
N GLY A 205 29.13 14.71 -1.89
CA GLY A 205 30.41 14.41 -2.54
C GLY A 205 31.34 13.55 -1.68
N CYS A 206 31.03 13.35 -0.40
CA CYS A 206 31.88 12.57 0.53
C CYS A 206 31.13 11.49 1.32
N GLU A 207 29.85 11.25 1.02
CA GLU A 207 29.06 10.18 1.64
C GLU A 207 29.56 8.78 1.28
N VAL A 208 29.06 7.76 1.98
CA VAL A 208 29.32 6.37 1.61
C VAL A 208 28.51 5.96 0.37
N ASN A 209 27.25 6.41 0.29
CA ASN A 209 26.40 6.18 -0.87
C ASN A 209 26.71 7.13 -2.03
N GLN A 210 27.93 7.12 -2.54
CA GLN A 210 28.37 7.98 -3.65
C GLN A 210 27.47 7.84 -4.89
N ILE A 211 27.15 8.97 -5.53
CA ILE A 211 26.27 8.99 -6.72
C ILE A 211 26.83 8.09 -7.83
N GLY A 212 28.14 8.16 -8.10
CA GLY A 212 28.77 7.32 -9.14
C GLY A 212 28.52 5.82 -8.91
N GLY A 213 28.69 5.35 -7.68
CA GLY A 213 28.43 3.95 -7.32
C GLY A 213 26.95 3.57 -7.41
N LEU A 214 26.03 4.47 -7.03
CA LEU A 214 24.60 4.28 -7.23
C LEU A 214 24.29 4.14 -8.73
N MET A 215 24.80 5.05 -9.57
CA MET A 215 24.54 5.08 -11.01
C MET A 215 25.03 3.82 -11.72
N GLU A 216 26.22 3.34 -11.38
CA GLU A 216 26.81 2.12 -11.93
C GLU A 216 26.01 0.88 -11.52
N GLU A 217 25.80 0.69 -10.21
CA GLU A 217 25.12 -0.49 -9.66
C GLU A 217 23.68 -0.62 -10.20
N GLN A 218 23.01 0.53 -10.33
CA GLN A 218 21.62 0.62 -10.76
C GLN A 218 21.47 0.88 -12.27
N LYS A 219 22.58 0.90 -13.03
CA LYS A 219 22.61 1.10 -14.49
C LYS A 219 21.78 2.31 -14.93
N LEU A 220 21.91 3.41 -14.19
CA LEU A 220 21.16 4.65 -14.42
C LEU A 220 21.80 5.46 -15.54
N ALA A 221 20.98 5.90 -16.50
CA ALA A 221 21.41 6.69 -17.64
C ALA A 221 20.26 7.53 -18.21
N GLY A 222 20.57 8.45 -19.13
CA GLY A 222 19.59 9.19 -19.92
C GLY A 222 19.03 10.42 -19.20
N ARG A 223 17.77 10.35 -18.75
CA ARG A 223 16.97 11.50 -18.26
C ARG A 223 17.33 11.96 -16.84
N LEU A 224 18.62 11.86 -16.50
CA LEU A 224 19.13 12.03 -15.15
C LEU A 224 20.32 12.99 -15.14
N ARG A 225 20.35 13.90 -14.16
CA ARG A 225 21.52 14.76 -13.91
C ARG A 225 22.05 14.53 -12.50
N ALA A 226 23.32 14.19 -12.39
CA ALA A 226 24.03 14.09 -11.11
C ALA A 226 24.67 15.44 -10.76
N MET A 227 24.63 15.84 -9.48
CA MET A 227 25.39 16.99 -8.98
C MET A 227 25.87 16.71 -7.56
N ASP A 228 27.17 16.90 -7.32
CA ASP A 228 27.77 16.88 -6.00
C ASP A 228 28.00 18.29 -5.48
N ILE A 229 27.49 18.57 -4.27
CA ILE A 229 27.55 19.91 -3.67
C ILE A 229 28.98 20.40 -3.54
N GLN A 230 29.91 19.54 -3.13
CA GLN A 230 31.33 19.88 -2.98
C GLN A 230 31.99 20.22 -4.32
N GLU A 231 31.72 19.45 -5.38
CA GLU A 231 32.30 19.66 -6.70
C GLU A 231 31.76 20.92 -7.40
N VAL A 232 30.46 21.17 -7.29
CA VAL A 232 29.81 22.38 -7.84
C VAL A 232 30.25 23.65 -7.09
N GLY A 233 30.81 23.51 -5.89
CA GLY A 233 31.38 24.61 -5.11
C GLY A 233 30.42 25.20 -4.07
N GLY A 234 29.57 24.36 -3.47
CA GLY A 234 28.75 24.68 -2.30
C GLY A 234 27.25 24.84 -2.58
N THR A 235 26.50 25.04 -1.49
CA THR A 235 25.03 25.08 -1.46
C THR A 235 24.44 26.04 -2.49
N ARG A 236 24.84 27.32 -2.49
CA ARG A 236 24.24 28.35 -3.36
C ARG A 236 24.36 27.98 -4.85
N LYS A 237 25.57 27.66 -5.30
CA LYS A 237 25.85 27.30 -6.70
C LYS A 237 25.08 26.05 -7.11
N THR A 238 24.98 25.07 -6.22
CA THR A 238 24.23 23.83 -6.48
C THR A 238 22.73 24.09 -6.58
N VAL A 239 22.16 24.92 -5.69
CA VAL A 239 20.74 25.31 -5.78
C VAL A 239 20.46 26.06 -7.08
N GLU A 240 21.31 27.03 -7.45
CA GLU A 240 21.18 27.80 -8.71
C GLU A 240 21.25 26.87 -9.93
N ALA A 241 22.19 25.92 -9.95
CA ALA A 241 22.32 24.93 -11.02
C ALA A 241 21.11 23.97 -11.08
N GLY A 242 20.60 23.54 -9.92
CA GLY A 242 19.39 22.72 -9.82
C GLY A 242 18.16 23.44 -10.37
N ILE A 243 17.92 24.69 -9.97
CA ILE A 243 16.81 25.52 -10.47
C ILE A 243 16.93 25.71 -11.99
N ALA A 244 18.14 26.01 -12.48
CA ALA A 244 18.38 26.18 -13.91
C ALA A 244 18.03 24.92 -14.71
N PHE A 245 18.45 23.74 -14.23
CA PHE A 245 18.10 22.47 -14.86
C PHE A 245 16.60 22.20 -14.82
N VAL A 246 15.92 22.43 -13.69
CA VAL A 246 14.47 22.23 -13.62
C VAL A 246 13.75 23.13 -14.64
N ARG A 247 14.14 24.41 -14.76
CA ARG A 247 13.57 25.33 -15.77
C ARG A 247 13.76 24.84 -17.19
N GLU A 248 14.92 24.29 -17.52
CA GLU A 248 15.18 23.65 -18.82
C GLU A 248 14.28 22.42 -19.03
N ALA A 249 14.22 21.54 -18.04
CA ALA A 249 13.43 20.30 -18.09
C ALA A 249 11.92 20.56 -18.17
N LEU A 250 11.41 21.66 -17.61
CA LEU A 250 10.00 22.03 -17.68
C LEU A 250 9.53 22.24 -19.13
N ALA A 251 10.33 22.90 -19.96
CA ALA A 251 9.98 23.16 -21.35
C ALA A 251 9.78 21.86 -22.16
N ASP A 252 10.62 20.84 -21.90
CA ASP A 252 10.48 19.54 -22.56
C ASP A 252 9.38 18.68 -21.92
N SER A 253 9.35 18.62 -20.60
CA SER A 253 8.35 17.85 -19.85
C SER A 253 6.92 18.29 -20.17
N ASN A 254 6.71 19.57 -20.51
CA ASN A 254 5.39 20.11 -20.82
C ASN A 254 4.88 19.74 -22.23
N LYS A 255 5.72 19.16 -23.11
CA LYS A 255 5.31 18.76 -24.47
C LYS A 255 4.54 17.45 -24.52
N VAL A 256 4.51 16.70 -23.42
CA VAL A 256 3.83 15.41 -23.37
C VAL A 256 2.34 15.56 -23.64
N LYS A 257 1.74 14.54 -24.24
CA LYS A 257 0.30 14.41 -24.39
C LYS A 257 -0.10 13.06 -23.81
N ARG A 258 -1.25 13.03 -23.16
CA ARG A 258 -1.88 11.76 -22.81
C ARG A 258 -2.47 11.13 -24.07
N GLU A 259 -2.41 9.81 -24.13
CA GLU A 259 -3.01 9.00 -25.18
C GLU A 259 -3.69 7.78 -24.58
N SER A 260 -4.68 7.25 -25.30
CA SER A 260 -5.40 6.07 -24.87
C SER A 260 -4.49 4.84 -24.94
N VAL A 261 -4.28 4.19 -23.79
CA VAL A 261 -3.44 3.01 -23.64
C VAL A 261 -4.16 1.92 -22.83
N PRO A 262 -3.85 0.63 -23.04
CA PRO A 262 -4.52 -0.44 -22.34
C PRO A 262 -4.18 -0.46 -20.84
N VAL A 263 -5.13 -0.96 -20.03
CA VAL A 263 -4.96 -1.19 -18.58
C VAL A 263 -3.79 -2.11 -18.25
N SER A 264 -3.31 -2.91 -19.21
CA SER A 264 -2.09 -3.72 -19.06
C SER A 264 -0.84 -2.91 -18.70
N GLU A 265 -0.86 -1.59 -18.92
CA GLU A 265 0.21 -0.67 -18.55
C GLU A 265 0.13 -0.16 -17.11
N LEU A 266 -0.95 -0.46 -16.37
CA LEU A 266 -1.09 -0.11 -14.97
C LEU A 266 -0.40 -1.12 -14.05
N THR A 267 0.28 -0.58 -13.04
CA THR A 267 0.84 -1.34 -11.93
C THR A 267 0.36 -0.67 -10.63
N VAL A 268 -0.62 -1.29 -9.97
CA VAL A 268 -1.33 -0.72 -8.83
C VAL A 268 -0.80 -1.30 -7.52
N ALA A 269 -0.29 -0.45 -6.65
CA ALA A 269 0.08 -0.79 -5.29
C ALA A 269 -1.16 -0.87 -4.39
N LEU A 270 -1.29 -1.95 -3.63
CA LEU A 270 -2.36 -2.16 -2.65
C LEU A 270 -1.77 -1.96 -1.26
N GLN A 271 -2.35 -1.02 -0.50
CA GLN A 271 -1.88 -0.66 0.83
C GLN A 271 -3.01 -0.63 1.85
N CYS A 272 -2.63 -0.79 3.11
CA CYS A 272 -3.48 -0.51 4.26
C CYS A 272 -2.80 0.54 5.14
N GLY A 273 -3.61 1.36 5.81
CA GLY A 273 -3.12 2.21 6.89
C GLY A 273 -3.76 1.81 8.20
N GLY A 274 -4.44 2.77 8.83
CA GLY A 274 -5.19 2.53 10.06
C GLY A 274 -6.36 1.57 9.89
N SER A 275 -6.11 0.26 9.99
CA SER A 275 -7.11 -0.79 9.93
C SER A 275 -8.11 -0.75 11.12
N ASP A 276 -9.32 -1.22 10.86
CA ASP A 276 -10.42 -1.45 11.81
C ASP A 276 -11.12 -2.78 11.51
N GLY A 277 -12.12 -3.15 12.31
CA GLY A 277 -12.88 -4.40 12.18
C GLY A 277 -13.69 -4.50 10.89
N TYR A 278 -13.90 -3.38 10.20
CA TYR A 278 -14.60 -3.28 8.92
C TYR A 278 -13.68 -3.38 7.70
N SER A 279 -12.36 -3.19 7.87
CA SER A 279 -11.41 -3.15 6.75
C SER A 279 -11.51 -4.41 5.87
N GLY A 280 -11.48 -5.58 6.50
CA GLY A 280 -11.66 -6.88 5.83
C GLY A 280 -13.11 -7.23 5.46
N VAL A 281 -14.06 -6.29 5.54
CA VAL A 281 -15.49 -6.50 5.25
C VAL A 281 -15.97 -5.59 4.13
N SER A 282 -15.43 -4.37 4.04
CA SER A 282 -15.80 -3.35 3.06
C SER A 282 -14.65 -3.05 2.10
N ALA A 283 -13.73 -2.15 2.46
CA ALA A 283 -12.75 -1.58 1.54
C ALA A 283 -11.78 -2.62 0.98
N ASN A 284 -11.29 -3.57 1.80
CA ASN A 284 -10.35 -4.57 1.32
C ASN A 284 -10.97 -5.54 0.30
N PRO A 285 -12.12 -6.17 0.55
CA PRO A 285 -12.73 -7.03 -0.47
C PRO A 285 -13.21 -6.25 -1.71
N ALA A 286 -13.67 -4.99 -1.56
CA ALA A 286 -14.00 -4.14 -2.71
C ALA A 286 -12.77 -3.82 -3.57
N LEU A 287 -11.64 -3.49 -2.94
CA LEU A 287 -10.35 -3.35 -3.63
C LEU A 287 -9.87 -4.68 -4.23
N GLY A 288 -10.18 -5.81 -3.60
CA GLY A 288 -9.96 -7.14 -4.18
C GLY A 288 -10.71 -7.37 -5.48
N ALA A 289 -11.99 -7.02 -5.51
CA ALA A 289 -12.80 -7.08 -6.73
C ALA A 289 -12.24 -6.15 -7.84
N ALA A 290 -11.81 -4.94 -7.48
CA ALA A 290 -11.12 -4.05 -8.42
C ALA A 290 -9.78 -4.62 -8.91
N SER A 291 -9.03 -5.28 -8.03
CA SER A 291 -7.76 -5.92 -8.34
C SER A 291 -7.93 -7.04 -9.37
N ASP A 292 -8.96 -7.87 -9.21
CA ASP A 292 -9.30 -8.90 -10.19
C ASP A 292 -9.65 -8.29 -11.55
N LEU A 293 -10.38 -7.17 -11.59
CA LEU A 293 -10.65 -6.45 -12.85
C LEU A 293 -9.36 -5.95 -13.52
N ILE A 294 -8.44 -5.35 -12.77
CA ILE A 294 -7.14 -4.88 -13.28
C ILE A 294 -6.37 -6.06 -13.90
N VAL A 295 -6.24 -7.17 -13.18
CA VAL A 295 -5.50 -8.35 -13.65
C VAL A 295 -6.15 -8.96 -14.88
N ARG A 296 -7.49 -9.06 -14.92
CA ARG A 296 -8.23 -9.58 -16.08
C ARG A 296 -8.16 -8.67 -17.30
N HIS A 297 -7.87 -7.38 -17.13
CA HIS A 297 -7.52 -6.46 -18.21
C HIS A 297 -6.00 -6.43 -18.52
N GLY A 298 -5.23 -7.38 -17.97
CA GLY A 298 -3.80 -7.56 -18.24
C GLY A 298 -2.86 -6.70 -17.40
N GLY A 299 -3.39 -5.93 -16.45
CA GLY A 299 -2.61 -5.08 -15.55
C GLY A 299 -1.92 -5.85 -14.42
N THR A 300 -1.24 -5.11 -13.55
CA THR A 300 -0.53 -5.67 -12.39
C THR A 300 -1.06 -5.06 -11.10
N VAL A 301 -1.21 -5.89 -10.06
CA VAL A 301 -1.48 -5.43 -8.70
C VAL A 301 -0.40 -5.95 -7.75
N ILE A 302 -0.06 -5.16 -6.73
CA ILE A 302 0.98 -5.49 -5.76
C ILE A 302 0.39 -5.51 -4.36
N LEU A 303 0.37 -6.68 -3.71
CA LEU A 303 0.18 -6.77 -2.26
C LEU A 303 1.56 -6.80 -1.58
N SER A 304 1.66 -6.16 -0.42
CA SER A 304 2.91 -6.12 0.36
C SER A 304 2.61 -6.33 1.83
N GLU A 305 3.25 -5.55 2.72
CA GLU A 305 2.98 -5.55 4.15
C GLU A 305 3.18 -6.97 4.72
N THR A 306 4.37 -7.55 4.51
CA THR A 306 4.69 -8.96 4.85
C THR A 306 4.26 -9.36 6.26
N PRO A 307 4.55 -8.57 7.31
CA PRO A 307 4.05 -8.87 8.67
C PRO A 307 2.52 -8.93 8.77
N GLU A 308 1.78 -8.24 7.90
CA GLU A 308 0.32 -8.27 7.83
C GLU A 308 -0.23 -9.49 7.10
N THR A 309 0.60 -10.37 6.55
CA THR A 309 0.16 -11.67 6.02
C THR A 309 0.45 -12.83 6.95
N TYR A 310 1.12 -12.56 8.08
CA TYR A 310 1.57 -13.57 9.02
C TYR A 310 0.43 -14.42 9.58
N GLY A 311 0.53 -15.73 9.38
CA GLY A 311 -0.46 -16.70 9.81
C GLY A 311 -1.53 -17.02 8.77
N ALA A 312 -1.63 -16.19 7.73
CA ALA A 312 -2.62 -16.34 6.68
C ALA A 312 -1.98 -16.55 5.30
N GLU A 313 -0.64 -16.60 5.21
CA GLU A 313 0.12 -16.71 3.96
C GLU A 313 -0.22 -17.97 3.14
N HIS A 314 -0.73 -19.01 3.80
CA HIS A 314 -1.24 -20.24 3.16
C HIS A 314 -2.37 -19.96 2.14
N LEU A 315 -3.17 -18.89 2.34
CA LEU A 315 -4.19 -18.49 1.38
C LEU A 315 -3.60 -17.99 0.06
N LEU A 316 -2.37 -17.48 0.07
CA LEU A 316 -1.66 -17.05 -1.13
C LEU A 316 -0.85 -18.20 -1.75
N THR A 317 -0.18 -19.03 -0.95
CA THR A 317 0.61 -20.17 -1.47
C THR A 317 -0.26 -21.19 -2.21
N ARG A 318 -1.51 -21.39 -1.76
CA ARG A 318 -2.48 -22.27 -2.44
C ARG A 318 -2.80 -21.83 -3.87
N ARG A 319 -2.74 -20.53 -4.15
CA ARG A 319 -2.98 -19.96 -5.48
C ARG A 319 -1.70 -19.41 -6.14
N ALA A 320 -0.53 -19.80 -5.65
CA ALA A 320 0.72 -19.52 -6.32
C ALA A 320 0.80 -20.32 -7.62
N VAL A 321 1.16 -19.67 -8.73
CA VAL A 321 1.23 -20.32 -10.06
C VAL A 321 2.25 -21.46 -10.14
N SER A 322 3.18 -21.53 -9.18
CA SER A 322 4.12 -22.64 -9.02
C SER A 322 4.54 -22.77 -7.55
N ARG A 323 5.08 -23.95 -7.22
CA ARG A 323 5.64 -24.21 -5.89
C ARG A 323 6.78 -23.25 -5.57
N GLU A 324 7.64 -22.96 -6.54
CA GLU A 324 8.75 -22.00 -6.39
C GLU A 324 8.25 -20.62 -5.95
N VAL A 325 7.19 -20.10 -6.60
CA VAL A 325 6.58 -18.81 -6.21
C VAL A 325 6.01 -18.87 -4.79
N GLY A 326 5.35 -19.97 -4.43
CA GLY A 326 4.84 -20.15 -3.06
C GLY A 326 5.96 -20.27 -2.02
N GLU A 327 7.06 -20.95 -2.34
CA GLU A 327 8.21 -21.10 -1.45
C GLU A 327 8.92 -19.77 -1.21
N LYS A 328 9.05 -18.90 -2.22
CA LYS A 328 9.55 -17.53 -2.03
C LYS A 328 8.77 -16.77 -0.94
N LEU A 329 7.44 -16.88 -0.91
CA LEU A 329 6.61 -16.22 0.12
C LEU A 329 6.88 -16.79 1.51
N VAL A 330 6.97 -18.12 1.62
CA VAL A 330 7.26 -18.78 2.91
C VAL A 330 8.67 -18.46 3.39
N ASP A 331 9.65 -18.35 2.49
CA ASP A 331 11.01 -17.94 2.84
C ASP A 331 11.09 -16.49 3.32
N LEU A 332 10.25 -15.59 2.79
CA LEU A 332 10.09 -14.25 3.37
C LEU A 332 9.59 -14.32 4.82
N MET A 333 8.58 -15.15 5.12
CA MET A 333 8.09 -15.31 6.50
C MET A 333 9.20 -15.78 7.43
N ARG A 334 9.99 -16.78 7.02
CA ARG A 334 11.13 -17.28 7.79
C ARG A 334 12.21 -16.22 8.00
N TRP A 335 12.50 -15.43 6.97
CA TRP A 335 13.44 -14.32 7.07
C TRP A 335 12.94 -13.28 8.08
N TRP A 336 11.64 -12.96 8.02
CA TRP A 336 10.99 -12.02 8.91
C TRP A 336 10.99 -12.51 10.36
N ASP A 337 10.68 -13.78 10.63
CA ASP A 337 10.76 -14.38 11.97
C ASP A 337 12.17 -14.21 12.55
N ALA A 338 13.20 -14.62 11.80
CA ALA A 338 14.59 -14.49 12.20
C ALA A 338 15.04 -13.02 12.36
N TYR A 339 14.53 -12.12 11.51
CA TYR A 339 14.79 -10.68 11.61
C TYR A 339 14.21 -10.13 12.90
N THR A 340 12.93 -10.40 13.20
CA THR A 340 12.28 -9.88 14.41
C THR A 340 12.89 -10.46 15.68
N GLU A 341 13.22 -11.76 15.70
CA GLU A 341 13.87 -12.40 16.85
C GLU A 341 15.20 -11.71 17.21
N ARG A 342 16.04 -11.43 16.20
CA ARG A 342 17.32 -10.73 16.40
C ARG A 342 17.15 -9.34 17.00
N GLU A 343 16.08 -8.64 16.61
CA GLU A 343 15.78 -7.29 17.11
C GLU A 343 14.95 -7.29 18.41
N GLY A 344 14.68 -8.46 19.01
CA GLY A 344 13.88 -8.58 20.23
C GLY A 344 12.39 -8.27 20.05
N ALA A 345 11.86 -8.50 18.84
CA ALA A 345 10.46 -8.30 18.46
C ALA A 345 9.80 -9.63 18.04
N GLU A 346 8.47 -9.61 17.90
CA GLU A 346 7.69 -10.76 17.42
C GLU A 346 6.83 -10.37 16.20
N MET A 347 6.67 -11.28 15.24
CA MET A 347 5.81 -11.07 14.06
C MET A 347 4.34 -10.83 14.41
N ASN A 348 3.89 -11.39 15.53
CA ASN A 348 2.52 -11.29 16.03
C ASN A 348 2.22 -9.96 16.76
N ALA A 349 3.21 -9.05 16.88
CA ALA A 349 3.09 -7.82 17.67
C ALA A 349 2.12 -6.76 17.07
N ASN A 350 1.53 -7.08 15.92
CA ASN A 350 0.46 -6.36 15.23
C ASN A 350 -0.81 -7.24 15.36
N PRO A 351 -2.00 -6.77 15.77
CA PRO A 351 -2.58 -5.44 15.64
C PRO A 351 -2.05 -4.39 16.62
N SER A 352 -1.86 -3.17 16.12
CA SER A 352 -1.55 -1.97 16.95
C SER A 352 -2.68 -1.65 17.94
N PRO A 353 -2.44 -0.84 18.99
CA PRO A 353 -3.50 -0.41 19.92
C PRO A 353 -4.70 0.22 19.22
N GLY A 354 -4.47 1.01 18.16
CA GLY A 354 -5.54 1.60 17.35
C GLY A 354 -6.35 0.54 16.57
N ASN A 355 -5.71 -0.52 16.09
CA ASN A 355 -6.41 -1.62 15.41
C ASN A 355 -7.25 -2.44 16.40
N LYS A 356 -6.72 -2.71 17.59
CA LYS A 356 -7.47 -3.38 18.68
C LYS A 356 -8.70 -2.60 19.09
N ALA A 357 -8.55 -1.29 19.30
CA ALA A 357 -9.67 -0.39 19.54
C ALA A 357 -10.69 -0.31 18.38
N GLY A 358 -10.26 -0.65 17.16
CA GLY A 358 -11.13 -0.75 15.98
C GLY A 358 -11.80 -2.11 15.81
N GLY A 359 -11.54 -3.10 16.66
CA GLY A 359 -12.19 -4.42 16.64
C GLY A 359 -11.34 -5.59 16.15
N LEU A 360 -10.07 -5.38 15.78
CA LEU A 360 -9.15 -6.45 15.36
C LEU A 360 -8.45 -7.08 16.57
N THR A 361 -8.61 -8.39 16.76
CA THR A 361 -8.22 -9.10 17.99
C THR A 361 -6.83 -9.70 17.91
N THR A 362 -6.53 -10.36 16.80
CA THR A 362 -5.28 -11.10 16.58
C THR A 362 -4.66 -10.70 15.24
N ILE A 363 -3.39 -11.04 15.04
CA ILE A 363 -2.75 -10.89 13.73
C ILE A 363 -3.47 -11.71 12.66
N LEU A 364 -3.88 -12.95 12.98
CA LEU A 364 -4.60 -13.83 12.05
C LEU A 364 -5.85 -13.16 11.49
N GLU A 365 -6.67 -12.57 12.36
CA GLU A 365 -7.88 -11.86 11.94
C GLU A 365 -7.55 -10.71 10.99
N LYS A 366 -6.54 -9.91 11.34
CA LYS A 366 -6.10 -8.78 10.53
C LYS A 366 -5.58 -9.26 9.17
N SER A 367 -4.76 -10.30 9.15
CA SER A 367 -4.13 -10.84 7.95
C SER A 367 -5.14 -11.40 6.95
N LEU A 368 -6.16 -12.11 7.42
CA LEU A 368 -7.25 -12.56 6.56
C LEU A 368 -7.95 -11.39 5.86
N GLY A 369 -8.22 -10.31 6.60
CA GLY A 369 -8.78 -9.09 6.04
C GLY A 369 -7.83 -8.37 5.09
N ALA A 370 -6.54 -8.31 5.41
CA ALA A 370 -5.52 -7.60 4.63
C ALA A 370 -5.28 -8.25 3.26
N MET A 371 -5.33 -9.58 3.16
CA MET A 371 -5.13 -10.31 1.91
C MET A 371 -6.30 -10.21 0.95
N ALA A 372 -7.51 -9.89 1.44
CA ALA A 372 -8.68 -9.68 0.58
C ALA A 372 -8.44 -8.58 -0.47
N LYS A 373 -7.51 -7.63 -0.20
CA LYS A 373 -7.11 -6.58 -1.14
C LYS A 373 -6.59 -7.14 -2.46
N ALA A 374 -5.94 -8.31 -2.46
CA ALA A 374 -5.38 -8.92 -3.67
C ALA A 374 -6.41 -9.64 -4.55
N GLY A 375 -7.67 -9.75 -4.11
CA GLY A 375 -8.73 -10.39 -4.86
C GLY A 375 -8.59 -11.91 -4.92
N THR A 376 -8.97 -12.49 -6.06
CA THR A 376 -9.09 -13.94 -6.28
C THR A 376 -8.17 -14.52 -7.35
N THR A 377 -7.44 -13.68 -8.08
CA THR A 377 -6.47 -14.11 -9.10
C THR A 377 -5.21 -14.79 -8.51
N ASN A 378 -4.46 -15.50 -9.35
CA ASN A 378 -3.30 -16.28 -8.90
C ASN A 378 -2.11 -15.39 -8.54
N LEU A 379 -1.35 -15.79 -7.52
CA LEU A 379 -0.06 -15.19 -7.18
C LEU A 379 0.99 -15.59 -8.23
N VAL A 380 1.47 -14.62 -9.00
CA VAL A 380 2.36 -14.81 -10.17
C VAL A 380 3.85 -14.71 -9.80
N ASP A 381 4.20 -13.87 -8.84
CA ASP A 381 5.56 -13.75 -8.34
C ASP A 381 5.62 -13.19 -6.92
N VAL A 382 6.78 -13.40 -6.30
CA VAL A 382 7.14 -12.84 -5.00
C VAL A 382 8.49 -12.14 -5.16
N LEU A 383 8.55 -10.87 -4.79
CA LEU A 383 9.71 -9.99 -4.96
C LEU A 383 10.20 -9.48 -3.61
N ARG A 384 11.48 -9.16 -3.50
CA ARG A 384 12.02 -8.44 -2.33
C ARG A 384 11.74 -6.94 -2.43
N TYR A 385 11.92 -6.22 -1.33
CA TYR A 385 11.68 -4.77 -1.24
C TYR A 385 12.33 -3.98 -2.37
N ALA A 386 11.52 -3.23 -3.14
CA ALA A 386 11.95 -2.39 -4.26
C ALA A 386 12.58 -3.14 -5.47
N GLU A 387 12.42 -4.47 -5.56
CA GLU A 387 12.81 -5.17 -6.78
C GLU A 387 11.93 -4.78 -7.98
N PRO A 388 12.51 -4.64 -9.20
CA PRO A 388 11.73 -4.27 -10.37
C PRO A 388 10.66 -5.30 -10.72
N ILE A 389 9.44 -4.82 -10.95
CA ILE A 389 8.33 -5.66 -11.36
C ILE A 389 8.43 -5.91 -12.87
N THR A 390 8.56 -7.17 -13.26
CA THR A 390 8.73 -7.60 -14.66
C THR A 390 7.61 -8.50 -15.16
N LYS A 391 6.80 -9.08 -14.26
CA LYS A 391 5.64 -9.92 -14.60
C LYS A 391 4.32 -9.16 -14.44
N LYS A 392 3.29 -9.64 -15.14
CA LYS A 392 1.90 -9.14 -15.07
C LYS A 392 1.03 -10.03 -14.19
N GLY A 393 -0.05 -9.47 -13.66
CA GLY A 393 -0.97 -10.16 -12.73
C GLY A 393 -0.76 -9.77 -11.26
N PHE A 394 -1.12 -10.65 -10.34
CA PHE A 394 -0.94 -10.39 -8.92
C PHE A 394 0.48 -10.75 -8.46
N ILE A 395 1.19 -9.74 -7.94
CA ILE A 395 2.55 -9.85 -7.42
C ILE A 395 2.53 -9.58 -5.91
N PHE A 396 3.30 -10.36 -5.15
CA PHE A 396 3.61 -10.02 -3.77
C PHE A 396 4.99 -9.34 -3.70
N MET A 397 5.11 -8.22 -3.01
CA MET A 397 6.41 -7.58 -2.77
C MET A 397 6.66 -7.44 -1.29
N ASP A 398 7.81 -7.92 -0.83
CA ASP A 398 8.23 -7.82 0.55
C ASP A 398 8.33 -6.35 1.00
N THR A 399 7.60 -6.00 2.05
CA THR A 399 7.76 -4.73 2.75
C THR A 399 7.42 -4.85 4.23
N PRO A 400 7.95 -3.96 5.08
CA PRO A 400 7.38 -3.73 6.41
C PRO A 400 5.90 -3.31 6.32
N GLY A 401 5.17 -3.40 7.44
CA GLY A 401 3.78 -2.92 7.55
C GLY A 401 3.64 -1.44 7.89
N TYR A 402 4.73 -0.66 7.86
CA TYR A 402 4.64 0.80 8.09
C TYR A 402 4.37 1.52 6.76
N ASP A 403 3.22 2.19 6.67
CA ASP A 403 2.60 2.64 5.43
C ASP A 403 3.58 3.37 4.47
N PRO A 404 4.33 4.40 4.91
CA PRO A 404 5.21 5.15 4.01
C PRO A 404 6.39 4.30 3.51
N VAL A 405 6.90 3.40 4.35
CA VAL A 405 7.99 2.50 3.98
C VAL A 405 7.54 1.45 2.98
N ALA A 406 6.34 0.90 3.18
CA ALA A 406 5.73 -0.08 2.29
C ALA A 406 5.46 0.51 0.90
N ALA A 407 4.77 1.64 0.85
CA ALA A 407 4.46 2.33 -0.40
C ALA A 407 5.74 2.76 -1.15
N THR A 408 6.78 3.22 -0.44
CA THR A 408 8.08 3.56 -1.03
C THR A 408 8.69 2.35 -1.77
N GLY A 409 8.63 1.16 -1.18
CA GLY A 409 9.12 -0.06 -1.82
C GLY A 409 8.36 -0.41 -3.09
N GLN A 410 7.02 -0.35 -3.03
CA GLN A 410 6.15 -0.66 -4.17
C GLN A 410 6.35 0.31 -5.34
N VAL A 411 6.43 1.61 -5.06
CA VAL A 411 6.67 2.64 -6.08
C VAL A 411 8.08 2.50 -6.64
N ALA A 412 9.10 2.24 -5.82
CA ALA A 412 10.44 1.95 -6.31
C ALA A 412 10.48 0.72 -7.25
N GLY A 413 9.67 -0.32 -6.97
CA GLY A 413 9.54 -1.49 -7.83
C GLY A 413 8.77 -1.25 -9.13
N GLY A 414 8.03 -0.13 -9.24
CA GLY A 414 7.38 0.32 -10.49
C GLY A 414 5.88 0.63 -10.38
N ALA A 415 5.29 0.66 -9.19
CA ALA A 415 3.89 1.03 -9.02
C ALA A 415 3.62 2.47 -9.48
N ASN A 416 2.77 2.64 -10.49
CA ASN A 416 2.41 3.95 -11.03
C ASN A 416 1.06 4.47 -10.50
N LEU A 417 0.42 3.78 -9.56
CA LEU A 417 -0.75 4.22 -8.81
C LEU A 417 -0.81 3.46 -7.47
N VAL A 418 -1.33 4.09 -6.42
CA VAL A 418 -1.53 3.47 -5.09
C VAL A 418 -3.02 3.50 -4.73
N CYS A 419 -3.55 2.37 -4.26
CA CYS A 419 -4.84 2.28 -3.58
C CYS A 419 -4.62 2.00 -2.11
N PHE A 420 -5.14 2.88 -1.26
CA PHE A 420 -4.84 2.94 0.15
C PHE A 420 -6.10 2.80 0.99
N THR A 421 -6.26 1.67 1.68
CA THR A 421 -7.43 1.40 2.52
C THR A 421 -7.23 1.92 3.95
N THR A 422 -8.25 2.54 4.54
CA THR A 422 -8.14 3.11 5.88
C THR A 422 -9.48 3.16 6.61
N GLY A 423 -9.52 2.66 7.85
CA GLY A 423 -10.67 2.78 8.74
C GLY A 423 -10.52 3.86 9.81
N ARG A 424 -9.31 4.40 9.96
CA ARG A 424 -8.98 5.41 10.99
C ARG A 424 -8.58 6.76 10.42
N GLY A 425 -8.67 6.97 9.11
CA GLY A 425 -8.48 8.28 8.49
C GLY A 425 -7.02 8.66 8.22
N SER A 426 -6.15 7.71 7.88
CA SER A 426 -4.83 8.05 7.32
C SER A 426 -4.99 9.00 6.13
N VAL A 427 -4.26 10.12 6.16
CA VAL A 427 -4.23 11.15 5.10
C VAL A 427 -3.11 10.91 4.09
N PHE A 428 -2.57 9.69 4.04
CA PHE A 428 -1.44 9.33 3.20
C PHE A 428 -1.59 9.81 1.75
N GLY A 429 -0.48 10.29 1.19
CA GLY A 429 -0.28 10.57 -0.22
C GLY A 429 1.09 10.05 -0.64
N CYS A 430 1.32 9.90 -1.94
CA CYS A 430 2.60 9.48 -2.47
C CYS A 430 2.97 10.33 -3.69
N LYS A 431 4.28 10.56 -3.88
CA LYS A 431 4.83 11.08 -5.12
C LYS A 431 5.97 10.15 -5.58
N PRO A 432 6.06 9.84 -6.89
CA PRO A 432 5.29 10.42 -7.99
C PRO A 432 4.01 9.64 -8.36
N ALA A 433 3.61 8.63 -7.59
CA ALA A 433 2.41 7.82 -7.87
C ALA A 433 1.18 8.38 -7.14
N PRO A 434 0.04 8.64 -7.83
CA PRO A 434 -1.17 9.13 -7.19
C PRO A 434 -1.77 8.09 -6.24
N SER A 435 -2.36 8.55 -5.13
CA SER A 435 -2.88 7.68 -4.06
C SER A 435 -4.39 7.85 -3.87
N ILE A 436 -5.17 6.84 -4.24
CA ILE A 436 -6.62 6.79 -4.01
C ILE A 436 -6.88 6.23 -2.60
N LYS A 437 -7.55 7.00 -1.73
CA LYS A 437 -7.89 6.58 -0.37
C LYS A 437 -9.31 6.02 -0.29
N LEU A 438 -9.42 4.82 0.29
CA LEU A 438 -10.64 4.03 0.40
C LEU A 438 -11.05 3.93 1.88
N ALA A 439 -12.10 4.65 2.26
CA ALA A 439 -12.64 4.66 3.61
C ALA A 439 -13.44 3.39 3.89
N THR A 440 -13.17 2.71 5.01
CA THR A 440 -13.84 1.43 5.35
C THR A 440 -15.26 1.61 5.88
N ASN A 441 -15.61 2.80 6.38
CA ASN A 441 -16.91 3.07 6.99
C ASN A 441 -17.40 4.50 6.71
N THR A 442 -18.72 4.64 6.54
CA THR A 442 -19.38 5.90 6.19
C THR A 442 -19.22 6.99 7.25
N PRO A 443 -19.28 6.70 8.57
CA PRO A 443 -19.05 7.73 9.59
C PRO A 443 -17.67 8.38 9.52
N MET A 444 -16.62 7.61 9.23
CA MET A 444 -15.27 8.16 9.04
C MET A 444 -15.20 8.96 7.73
N TYR A 445 -15.71 8.41 6.63
CA TYR A 445 -15.76 9.10 5.34
C TYR A 445 -16.42 10.48 5.47
N LYS A 446 -17.62 10.57 6.06
CA LYS A 446 -18.35 11.84 6.22
C LYS A 446 -17.60 12.89 7.05
N ARG A 447 -16.76 12.45 8.00
CA ARG A 447 -15.94 13.36 8.82
C ARG A 447 -14.70 13.86 8.08
N MET A 448 -14.22 13.10 7.10
CA MET A 448 -12.96 13.33 6.37
C MET A 448 -13.18 13.31 4.85
N GLU A 449 -14.31 13.84 4.39
CA GLU A 449 -14.73 13.74 2.99
C GLU A 449 -13.78 14.50 2.03
N GLU A 450 -13.12 15.52 2.54
CA GLU A 450 -12.10 16.24 1.79
C GLU A 450 -10.79 15.44 1.64
N ASP A 451 -10.55 14.45 2.50
CA ASP A 451 -9.38 13.59 2.44
C ASP A 451 -9.66 12.25 1.75
N MET A 452 -10.89 11.74 1.74
CA MET A 452 -11.19 10.38 1.28
C MET A 452 -11.78 10.36 -0.14
N ASP A 453 -11.21 9.55 -1.03
CA ASP A 453 -11.66 9.48 -2.43
C ASP A 453 -12.90 8.57 -2.59
N VAL A 454 -13.04 7.53 -1.77
CA VAL A 454 -14.12 6.52 -1.89
C VAL A 454 -14.67 6.15 -0.52
N ASN A 455 -15.99 6.26 -0.34
CA ASN A 455 -16.70 5.62 0.77
C ASN A 455 -17.00 4.15 0.45
N CYS A 456 -16.37 3.18 1.13
CA CYS A 456 -16.73 1.76 1.02
C CYS A 456 -17.71 1.32 2.15
N GLY A 457 -18.04 2.23 3.08
CA GLY A 457 -18.99 1.97 4.16
C GLY A 457 -20.42 1.72 3.68
N THR A 458 -20.75 2.12 2.47
CA THR A 458 -21.99 1.80 1.73
C THR A 458 -22.28 0.30 1.67
N ILE A 459 -21.24 -0.55 1.67
CA ILE A 459 -21.37 -2.02 1.78
C ILE A 459 -21.94 -2.41 3.15
N LEU A 460 -21.45 -1.78 4.22
CA LEU A 460 -21.94 -1.98 5.59
C LEU A 460 -23.34 -1.38 5.79
N GLU A 461 -23.74 -0.44 4.95
CA GLU A 461 -25.09 0.15 4.92
C GLU A 461 -26.02 -0.57 3.95
N GLY A 462 -25.56 -1.66 3.30
CA GLY A 462 -26.35 -2.47 2.38
C GLY A 462 -26.82 -1.72 1.13
N GLU A 463 -26.20 -0.58 0.81
CA GLU A 463 -26.51 0.25 -0.35
C GLU A 463 -25.92 -0.33 -1.64
N GLU A 464 -24.75 -0.99 -1.54
CA GLU A 464 -24.11 -1.69 -2.63
C GLU A 464 -23.42 -2.98 -2.17
N SER A 465 -23.19 -3.90 -3.11
CA SER A 465 -22.38 -5.10 -2.93
C SER A 465 -20.88 -4.80 -3.02
N VAL A 466 -20.06 -5.77 -2.61
CA VAL A 466 -18.60 -5.71 -2.75
C VAL A 466 -18.20 -5.53 -4.21
N GLU A 467 -18.85 -6.24 -5.13
CA GLU A 467 -18.57 -6.23 -6.56
C GLU A 467 -18.93 -4.88 -7.20
N GLN A 468 -20.06 -4.28 -6.80
CA GLN A 468 -20.45 -2.94 -7.25
C GLN A 468 -19.47 -1.87 -6.77
N CYS A 469 -19.08 -1.94 -5.49
CA CYS A 469 -18.07 -1.05 -4.94
C CYS A 469 -16.70 -1.23 -5.65
N GLY A 470 -16.31 -2.48 -5.91
CA GLY A 470 -15.09 -2.82 -6.65
C GLY A 470 -15.09 -2.28 -8.08
N GLN A 471 -16.21 -2.37 -8.79
CA GLN A 471 -16.37 -1.75 -10.11
C GLN A 471 -16.19 -0.22 -10.05
N ARG A 472 -16.77 0.43 -9.04
CA ARG A 472 -16.62 1.89 -8.82
C ARG A 472 -15.17 2.29 -8.49
N ILE A 473 -14.46 1.47 -7.71
CA ILE A 473 -13.02 1.65 -7.43
C ILE A 473 -12.22 1.50 -8.73
N PHE A 474 -12.47 0.45 -9.53
CA PHE A 474 -11.80 0.23 -10.81
C PHE A 474 -11.98 1.42 -11.76
N GLU A 475 -13.20 1.94 -11.91
CA GLU A 475 -13.45 3.13 -12.74
C GLU A 475 -12.71 4.37 -12.24
N LEU A 476 -12.63 4.56 -10.93
CA LEU A 476 -11.85 5.66 -10.35
C LEU A 476 -10.35 5.48 -10.62
N ILE A 477 -9.81 4.26 -10.52
CA ILE A 477 -8.42 3.96 -10.89
C ILE A 477 -8.13 4.40 -12.32
N LEU A 478 -9.02 4.09 -13.28
CA LEU A 478 -8.84 4.52 -14.68
C LEU A 478 -8.88 6.04 -14.83
N LYS A 479 -9.82 6.71 -14.16
CA LYS A 479 -9.92 8.18 -14.18
C LYS A 479 -8.69 8.85 -13.56
N THR A 480 -8.23 8.35 -12.42
CA THR A 480 -7.03 8.83 -11.74
C THR A 480 -5.79 8.60 -12.60
N ALA A 481 -5.62 7.42 -13.18
CA ALA A 481 -4.53 7.14 -14.11
C ALA A 481 -4.55 8.07 -15.33
N SER A 482 -5.76 8.43 -15.79
CA SER A 482 -6.03 9.37 -16.89
C SER A 482 -5.76 10.85 -16.53
N GLY A 483 -5.35 11.14 -15.29
CA GLY A 483 -4.97 12.49 -14.86
C GLY A 483 -5.95 13.17 -13.92
N GLN A 484 -7.05 12.51 -13.51
CA GLN A 484 -7.89 13.05 -12.44
C GLN A 484 -7.07 13.07 -11.13
N PRO A 485 -6.96 14.23 -10.45
CA PRO A 485 -6.26 14.31 -9.18
C PRO A 485 -7.03 13.57 -8.07
N THR A 486 -6.30 12.88 -7.21
CA THR A 486 -6.78 12.34 -5.94
C THR A 486 -6.91 13.45 -4.90
N LYS A 487 -7.66 13.22 -3.83
CA LYS A 487 -7.75 14.16 -2.71
C LYS A 487 -6.39 14.52 -2.11
N SER A 488 -5.46 13.56 -1.99
CA SER A 488 -4.09 13.85 -1.54
C SER A 488 -3.32 14.78 -2.47
N GLU A 489 -3.49 14.62 -3.78
CA GLU A 489 -2.80 15.48 -4.75
C GLU A 489 -3.33 16.91 -4.71
N SER A 490 -4.62 17.09 -4.44
CA SER A 490 -5.20 18.43 -4.23
C SER A 490 -4.59 19.17 -3.04
N PHE A 491 -4.03 18.46 -2.06
CA PHE A 491 -3.30 19.03 -0.92
C PHE A 491 -1.77 18.98 -1.06
N ASP A 492 -1.24 18.61 -2.23
CA ASP A 492 0.20 18.46 -2.49
C ASP A 492 0.92 17.41 -1.62
N PHE A 493 0.20 16.45 -1.03
CA PHE A 493 0.79 15.36 -0.25
C PHE A 493 1.69 14.44 -1.09
N GLY A 494 2.60 13.72 -0.41
CA GLY A 494 3.39 12.63 -0.98
C GLY A 494 4.90 12.85 -1.00
N GLY A 495 5.38 14.08 -0.79
CA GLY A 495 6.82 14.35 -0.73
C GLY A 495 7.46 13.98 0.61
N ALA A 496 6.71 14.12 1.72
CA ALA A 496 7.18 13.80 3.07
C ALA A 496 7.08 12.29 3.38
N GLU A 497 6.28 11.57 2.60
CA GLU A 497 5.96 10.16 2.75
C GLU A 497 6.99 9.23 2.10
N PHE A 498 7.96 9.78 1.37
CA PHE A 498 9.09 8.99 0.86
C PHE A 498 9.98 8.55 2.02
N ALA A 499 9.98 7.24 2.30
CA ALA A 499 10.66 6.66 3.44
C ALA A 499 11.30 5.31 3.05
N PRO A 500 12.53 5.30 2.51
CA PRO A 500 13.24 4.06 2.24
C PRO A 500 13.39 3.19 3.50
N TRP A 501 13.24 1.88 3.36
CA TRP A 501 13.45 0.96 4.49
C TRP A 501 14.92 1.00 4.95
N VAL A 502 15.12 1.19 6.25
CA VAL A 502 16.44 1.19 6.88
C VAL A 502 16.64 -0.15 7.58
N LEU A 503 17.67 -0.89 7.16
CA LEU A 503 18.12 -2.13 7.79
C LEU A 503 19.43 -1.91 8.54
N GLY A 504 19.58 -2.58 9.69
CA GLY A 504 20.80 -2.56 10.48
C GLY A 504 21.02 -1.29 11.29
N ALA A 505 22.14 -1.24 11.99
CA ALA A 505 22.50 -0.14 12.86
C ALA A 505 22.90 1.12 12.07
N THR A 506 22.65 2.27 12.69
CA THR A 506 23.25 3.57 12.32
C THR A 506 24.32 3.89 13.35
N MET A 507 25.53 4.23 12.87
CA MET A 507 26.75 4.45 13.66
C MET A 507 27.04 5.93 13.88
#